data_AF-A0A2M6YUE7-F1
#
_entry.id   AF-A0A2M6YUE7-F1
#
_cell.length_a   1.000
_cell.length_b   1.000
_cell.length_c   1.000
_cell.angle_alpha   90.00
_cell.angle_beta   90.00
_cell.angle_gamma   90.00
#
_symmetry.space_group_name_H-M   'P 1'
#
loop_
_entity.id
_entity.type
_entity.pdbx_description
1 polymer ?
#
loop_
_entity_poly.entity_id
_entity_poly.type
_entity_poly.pdbx_seq_one_letter_code
_entity_poly.pdbx_strand_id
1 'polypeptide(L)'
;MEKTILTPKQLEFLELVKVEPEITKRFYLTGGTALAEFYLKHRLSEDIDLFTEENEVDQKLVEAYLKKISVILSVKKIDRSVFMGLMSYFLIFKDSSKLKVDFNYYPFPRIEKVLKFGKLQIDSIRDIAANKVHTIFVSPRDRDYIDLYFIMKSGNFNLSQLIRDAKIKFD
;
A
#
# COMPACT_ATOMS: atom_id res chain seq x y z
N MET A 1 -9.84 21.24 -2.43
CA MET A 1 -9.25 19.88 -2.30
C MET A 1 -7.88 19.97 -2.93
N GLU A 2 -6.82 19.58 -2.20
CA GLU A 2 -5.49 19.51 -2.80
C GLU A 2 -5.49 18.55 -4.00
N LYS A 3 -4.66 18.85 -4.99
CA LYS A 3 -4.56 18.06 -6.21
C LYS A 3 -3.97 16.68 -5.86
N THR A 4 -4.68 15.61 -6.22
CA THR A 4 -4.16 14.23 -6.09
C THR A 4 -2.89 14.06 -6.93
N ILE A 5 -1.95 13.24 -6.45
CA ILE A 5 -0.74 12.87 -7.21
C ILE A 5 -0.84 11.45 -7.78
N LEU A 6 -1.94 10.74 -7.52
CA LEU A 6 -2.23 9.46 -8.13
C LEU A 6 -2.42 9.62 -9.63
N THR A 7 -1.94 8.62 -10.37
CA THR A 7 -2.34 8.47 -11.77
C THR A 7 -3.84 8.20 -11.86
N PRO A 8 -4.50 8.53 -12.99
CA PRO A 8 -5.92 8.23 -13.18
C PRO A 8 -6.28 6.76 -12.88
N LYS A 9 -5.45 5.81 -13.32
CA LYS A 9 -5.65 4.38 -13.10
C LYS A 9 -5.56 3.97 -11.63
N GLN A 10 -4.63 4.56 -10.87
CA GLN A 10 -4.53 4.32 -9.44
C GLN A 10 -5.75 4.88 -8.70
N LEU A 11 -6.17 6.10 -9.05
CA LEU A 11 -7.33 6.72 -8.44
C LEU A 11 -8.60 5.91 -8.74
N GLU A 12 -8.86 5.56 -9.99
CA GLU A 12 -10.01 4.74 -10.40
C GLU A 12 -10.02 3.38 -9.67
N PHE A 13 -8.86 2.73 -9.53
CA PHE A 13 -8.74 1.49 -8.76
C PHE A 13 -9.12 1.71 -7.29
N LEU A 14 -8.55 2.73 -6.62
CA LEU A 14 -8.82 3.01 -5.21
C LEU A 14 -10.27 3.48 -4.96
N GLU A 15 -10.89 4.17 -5.91
CA GLU A 15 -12.30 4.54 -5.89
C GLU A 15 -13.22 3.31 -5.89
N LEU A 16 -12.83 2.24 -6.59
CA LEU A 16 -13.54 0.96 -6.55
C LEU A 16 -13.22 0.17 -5.27
N VAL A 17 -11.97 0.20 -4.79
CA VAL A 17 -11.59 -0.46 -3.53
C VAL A 17 -12.35 0.13 -2.36
N LYS A 18 -12.41 1.46 -2.23
CA LYS A 18 -12.95 2.13 -1.03
C LYS A 18 -14.43 1.84 -0.74
N VAL A 19 -15.15 1.28 -1.72
CA VAL A 19 -16.57 0.93 -1.58
C VAL A 19 -16.82 -0.58 -1.51
N GLU A 20 -15.81 -1.43 -1.73
CA GLU A 20 -15.93 -2.89 -1.73
C GLU A 20 -15.77 -3.45 -0.31
N PRO A 21 -16.83 -3.95 0.34
CA PRO A 21 -16.76 -4.41 1.73
C PRO A 21 -15.85 -5.63 1.91
N GLU A 22 -15.80 -6.54 0.93
CA GLU A 22 -14.96 -7.75 1.01
C GLU A 22 -13.46 -7.41 1.00
N ILE A 23 -13.08 -6.29 0.40
CA ILE A 23 -11.69 -5.80 0.42
C ILE A 23 -11.46 -4.89 1.63
N THR A 24 -12.31 -3.88 1.84
CA THR A 24 -12.09 -2.84 2.87
C THR A 24 -12.18 -3.35 4.32
N LYS A 25 -12.85 -4.47 4.57
CA LYS A 25 -12.84 -5.11 5.89
C LYS A 25 -11.57 -5.91 6.17
N ARG A 26 -10.82 -6.31 5.15
CA ARG A 26 -9.69 -7.23 5.26
C ARG A 26 -8.35 -6.54 5.06
N PHE A 27 -8.32 -5.55 4.16
CA PHE A 27 -7.10 -4.91 3.71
C PHE A 27 -7.06 -3.42 4.07
N TYR A 28 -5.85 -2.93 4.30
CA TYR A 28 -5.53 -1.51 4.42
C TYR A 28 -4.48 -1.13 3.37
N LEU A 29 -4.52 0.13 2.93
CA LEU A 29 -3.51 0.68 2.02
C LEU A 29 -2.28 1.09 2.81
N THR A 30 -1.10 0.64 2.39
CA THR A 30 0.19 1.00 3.01
C THR A 30 1.23 1.37 1.94
N GLY A 31 2.50 1.42 2.32
CA GLY A 31 3.62 1.57 1.42
C GLY A 31 3.80 2.98 0.86
N GLY A 32 4.52 3.06 -0.26
CA GLY A 32 4.94 4.34 -0.84
C GLY A 32 3.78 5.18 -1.34
N THR A 33 2.74 4.54 -1.88
CA THR A 33 1.57 5.24 -2.44
C THR A 33 0.66 5.77 -1.35
N ALA A 34 0.48 5.03 -0.24
CA ALA A 34 -0.19 5.56 0.94
C ALA A 34 0.52 6.81 1.48
N LEU A 35 1.86 6.71 1.66
CA LEU A 35 2.68 7.80 2.18
C LEU A 35 2.60 9.05 1.30
N ALA A 36 2.80 8.86 0.00
CA ALA A 36 2.85 9.94 -0.96
C ALA A 36 1.48 10.61 -1.09
N GLU A 37 0.39 9.86 -1.27
CA GLU A 37 -0.93 10.45 -1.53
C GLU A 37 -1.58 11.03 -0.27
N PHE A 38 -1.50 10.36 0.88
CA PHE A 38 -2.30 10.74 2.04
C PHE A 38 -1.55 11.58 3.07
N TYR A 39 -0.23 11.73 2.95
CA TYR A 39 0.57 12.42 3.96
C TYR A 39 1.54 13.48 3.41
N LEU A 40 2.42 13.11 2.47
CA LEU A 40 3.62 13.92 2.20
C LEU A 40 3.70 14.56 0.82
N LYS A 41 3.03 14.01 -0.19
CA LYS A 41 3.11 14.44 -1.60
C LYS A 41 4.55 14.65 -2.11
N HIS A 42 5.52 13.92 -1.55
CA HIS A 42 6.96 14.17 -1.72
C HIS A 42 7.58 13.51 -2.95
N ARG A 43 6.91 12.50 -3.52
CA ARG A 43 7.32 11.82 -4.76
C ARG A 43 6.14 11.08 -5.40
N LEU A 44 6.29 10.69 -6.65
CA LEU A 44 5.40 9.72 -7.28
C LEU A 44 5.69 8.31 -6.76
N SER A 45 4.65 7.48 -6.70
CA SER A 45 4.70 6.07 -6.34
C SER A 45 3.76 5.30 -7.24
N GLU A 46 4.21 4.18 -7.78
CA GLU A 46 3.54 3.49 -8.89
C GLU A 46 2.69 2.30 -8.41
N ASP A 47 3.11 1.63 -7.34
CA ASP A 47 2.51 0.39 -6.84
C ASP A 47 1.38 0.68 -5.84
N ILE A 48 0.34 -0.15 -5.80
CA ILE A 48 -0.67 -0.13 -4.73
C ILE A 48 -0.43 -1.32 -3.80
N ASP A 49 -0.17 -1.05 -2.52
CA ASP A 49 0.09 -2.07 -1.50
C ASP A 49 -1.13 -2.21 -0.57
N LEU A 50 -1.86 -3.33 -0.66
CA LEU A 50 -3.03 -3.66 0.16
C LEU A 50 -2.70 -4.81 1.11
N PHE A 51 -2.45 -4.51 2.38
CA PHE A 51 -1.96 -5.48 3.36
C PHE A 51 -3.04 -5.88 4.35
N THR A 52 -2.90 -7.04 4.98
CA THR A 52 -3.78 -7.53 6.04
C THR A 52 -2.98 -8.09 7.21
N GLU A 53 -3.44 -7.87 8.45
CA GLU A 53 -2.78 -8.37 9.68
C GLU A 53 -3.45 -9.63 10.23
N GLU A 54 -4.68 -9.92 9.81
CA GLU A 54 -5.51 -10.90 10.50
C GLU A 54 -5.38 -12.31 9.95
N ASN A 55 -5.31 -12.44 8.62
CA ASN A 55 -5.37 -13.74 7.95
C ASN A 55 -4.52 -13.73 6.68
N GLU A 56 -4.11 -14.91 6.23
CA GLU A 56 -3.53 -15.08 4.91
C GLU A 56 -4.47 -14.54 3.80
N VAL A 57 -3.87 -14.11 2.70
CA VAL A 57 -4.63 -13.54 1.58
C VAL A 57 -5.50 -14.63 0.95
N ASP A 58 -6.83 -14.45 1.01
CA ASP A 58 -7.75 -15.27 0.22
C ASP A 58 -7.63 -14.90 -1.26
N GLN A 59 -6.81 -15.68 -1.96
CA GLN A 59 -6.56 -15.50 -3.38
C GLN A 59 -7.85 -15.50 -4.20
N LYS A 60 -8.80 -16.40 -3.91
CA LYS A 60 -10.02 -16.53 -4.73
C LYS A 60 -10.89 -15.28 -4.58
N LEU A 61 -10.96 -14.74 -3.37
CA LEU A 61 -11.64 -13.47 -3.09
C LEU A 61 -10.99 -12.32 -3.87
N VAL A 62 -9.66 -12.20 -3.82
CA VAL A 62 -8.92 -11.16 -4.53
C VAL A 62 -9.10 -11.28 -6.04
N GLU A 63 -8.96 -12.47 -6.61
CA GLU A 63 -9.12 -12.71 -8.05
C GLU A 63 -10.56 -12.45 -8.52
N ALA A 64 -11.57 -12.84 -7.73
CA ALA A 64 -12.96 -12.53 -8.02
C ALA A 64 -13.22 -11.02 -8.04
N TYR A 65 -12.67 -10.29 -7.07
CA TYR A 65 -12.73 -8.83 -7.03
C TYR A 65 -12.04 -8.20 -8.24
N LEU A 66 -10.80 -8.58 -8.53
CA LEU A 66 -10.03 -8.03 -9.65
C LEU A 66 -10.71 -8.32 -10.99
N LYS A 67 -11.30 -9.50 -11.17
CA LYS A 67 -12.09 -9.85 -12.35
C LYS A 67 -13.38 -9.03 -12.47
N LYS A 68 -14.02 -8.69 -11.35
CA LYS A 68 -15.21 -7.82 -11.34
C LYS A 68 -14.85 -6.40 -11.80
N ILE A 69 -13.79 -5.82 -11.25
CA ILE A 69 -13.41 -4.43 -11.56
C ILE A 69 -12.69 -4.29 -12.91
N SER A 70 -12.10 -5.36 -13.44
CA SER A 70 -11.37 -5.32 -14.72
C SER A 70 -12.23 -4.84 -15.89
N VAL A 71 -13.52 -5.18 -15.88
CA VAL A 71 -14.49 -4.73 -16.89
C VAL A 71 -14.69 -3.21 -16.79
N ILE A 72 -14.84 -2.69 -15.58
CA ILE A 72 -15.04 -1.26 -15.30
C ILE A 72 -13.79 -0.47 -15.72
N LEU A 73 -12.62 -0.97 -15.34
CA LEU A 73 -11.31 -0.35 -15.60
C LEU A 73 -10.80 -0.60 -17.03
N SER A 74 -11.55 -1.32 -17.88
CA SER A 74 -11.11 -1.71 -19.23
C SER A 74 -9.74 -2.41 -19.26
N VAL A 75 -9.45 -3.21 -18.23
CA VAL A 75 -8.22 -4.01 -18.12
C VAL A 75 -8.28 -5.11 -19.18
N LYS A 76 -7.22 -5.19 -19.99
CA LYS A 76 -7.07 -6.17 -21.07
C LYS A 76 -6.64 -7.54 -20.54
N LYS A 77 -5.73 -7.55 -19.57
CA LYS A 77 -5.13 -8.76 -19.02
C LYS A 77 -4.74 -8.54 -17.57
N ILE A 78 -4.84 -9.58 -16.75
CA ILE A 78 -4.29 -9.59 -15.40
C ILE A 78 -3.20 -10.66 -15.36
N ASP A 79 -1.97 -10.24 -15.09
CA ASP A 79 -0.87 -11.17 -14.78
C ASP A 79 -0.70 -11.27 -13.26
N ARG A 80 -0.25 -12.45 -12.79
CA ARG A 80 -0.06 -12.73 -11.37
C ARG A 80 1.36 -13.24 -11.12
N SER A 81 1.92 -12.84 -9.99
CA SER A 81 3.14 -13.42 -9.43
C SER A 81 2.95 -13.65 -7.93
N VAL A 82 3.49 -14.75 -7.41
CA VAL A 82 3.53 -15.00 -5.96
C VAL A 82 4.96 -15.28 -5.57
N PHE A 83 5.44 -14.56 -4.57
CA PHE A 83 6.77 -14.76 -4.02
C PHE A 83 6.75 -14.55 -2.51
N MET A 84 7.13 -15.59 -1.75
CA MET A 84 7.19 -15.53 -0.28
C MET A 84 5.90 -14.98 0.38
N GLY A 85 4.72 -15.38 -0.12
CA GLY A 85 3.43 -14.94 0.42
C GLY A 85 2.92 -13.60 -0.14
N LEU A 86 3.78 -12.79 -0.77
CA LEU A 86 3.38 -11.59 -1.49
C LEU A 86 2.66 -11.98 -2.79
N MET A 87 1.43 -11.52 -2.94
CA MET A 87 0.61 -11.75 -4.14
C MET A 87 0.53 -10.48 -4.99
N SER A 88 1.34 -10.44 -6.04
CA SER A 88 1.36 -9.33 -6.99
C SER A 88 0.44 -9.58 -8.17
N TYR A 89 -0.40 -8.61 -8.46
CA TYR A 89 -1.24 -8.56 -9.66
C TYR A 89 -0.86 -7.38 -10.53
N PHE A 90 -0.91 -7.61 -11.82
CA PHE A 90 -0.50 -6.67 -12.84
C PHE A 90 -1.66 -6.47 -13.80
N LEU A 91 -2.38 -5.37 -13.60
CA LEU A 91 -3.52 -4.98 -14.42
C LEU A 91 -2.95 -4.29 -15.66
N ILE A 92 -3.00 -4.98 -16.79
CA ILE A 92 -2.48 -4.51 -18.09
C ILE A 92 -3.65 -3.94 -18.88
N PHE A 93 -3.53 -2.68 -19.29
CA PHE A 93 -4.58 -1.94 -19.99
C PHE A 93 -4.41 -2.03 -21.51
N LYS A 94 -5.40 -1.54 -22.25
CA LYS A 94 -5.39 -1.55 -23.73
C LYS A 94 -4.27 -0.72 -24.34
N ASP A 95 -3.86 0.33 -23.65
CA ASP A 95 -2.73 1.21 -24.02
C ASP A 95 -1.36 0.64 -23.60
N SER A 96 -1.30 -0.64 -23.20
CA SER A 96 -0.10 -1.33 -22.70
C SER A 96 0.49 -0.78 -21.40
N SER A 97 -0.12 0.23 -20.80
CA SER A 97 0.23 0.63 -19.44
C SER A 97 -0.17 -0.45 -18.44
N LYS A 98 0.39 -0.35 -17.25
CA LYS A 98 0.29 -1.38 -16.22
C LYS A 98 0.11 -0.74 -14.85
N LEU A 99 -0.81 -1.28 -14.06
CA LEU A 99 -0.93 -0.99 -12.63
C LEU A 99 -0.54 -2.24 -11.85
N LYS A 100 0.46 -2.12 -10.97
CA LYS A 100 0.82 -3.17 -10.02
C LYS A 100 0.04 -2.99 -8.74
N VAL A 101 -0.58 -4.09 -8.28
CA VAL A 101 -1.31 -4.15 -7.01
C VAL A 101 -0.81 -5.36 -6.25
N ASP A 102 -0.29 -5.12 -5.05
CA ASP A 102 0.22 -6.14 -4.16
C ASP A 102 -0.80 -6.39 -3.05
N PHE A 103 -1.13 -7.66 -2.83
CA PHE A 103 -1.85 -8.13 -1.66
C PHE A 103 -0.90 -8.95 -0.81
N ASN A 104 -0.80 -8.62 0.48
CA ASN A 104 0.13 -9.31 1.36
C ASN A 104 -0.47 -9.58 2.73
N TYR A 105 -0.17 -10.76 3.27
CA TYR A 105 -0.34 -11.02 4.69
C TYR A 105 0.88 -10.49 5.43
N TYR A 106 0.64 -9.58 6.37
CA TYR A 106 1.66 -8.89 7.13
C TYR A 106 1.30 -8.97 8.62
N PRO A 107 1.66 -10.07 9.30
CA PRO A 107 1.22 -10.39 10.67
C PRO A 107 1.93 -9.57 11.75
N PHE A 108 2.16 -8.28 11.48
CA PHE A 108 2.82 -7.35 12.39
C PHE A 108 1.82 -6.25 12.75
N PRO A 109 1.28 -6.27 13.99
CA PRO A 109 0.26 -5.33 14.41
C PRO A 109 0.68 -3.87 14.19
N ARG A 110 -0.24 -3.06 13.66
CA ARG A 110 -0.09 -1.62 13.49
C ARG A 110 -0.02 -0.92 14.84
N ILE A 111 0.83 0.10 14.90
CA ILE A 111 1.14 0.86 16.11
C ILE A 111 0.01 1.85 16.42
N GLU A 112 -0.54 2.52 15.40
CA GLU A 112 -1.47 3.64 15.61
C GLU A 112 -2.75 3.58 14.76
N LYS A 113 -3.67 4.49 15.09
CA LYS A 113 -4.95 4.65 14.39
C LYS A 113 -4.74 5.09 12.95
N VAL A 114 -5.62 4.59 12.09
CA VAL A 114 -5.57 4.74 10.64
C VAL A 114 -6.44 5.88 10.12
N LEU A 115 -5.93 6.58 9.11
CA LEU A 115 -6.74 7.46 8.26
C LEU A 115 -7.68 6.59 7.39
N LYS A 116 -8.74 7.17 6.85
CA LYS A 116 -9.65 6.46 5.93
C LYS A 116 -9.82 7.20 4.62
N PHE A 117 -9.81 6.45 3.53
CA PHE A 117 -10.27 6.87 2.22
C PHE A 117 -11.56 6.11 1.91
N GLY A 118 -12.72 6.75 2.05
CA GLY A 118 -14.00 6.03 2.07
C GLY A 118 -14.03 4.99 3.21
N LYS A 119 -14.25 3.71 2.88
CA LYS A 119 -14.17 2.61 3.85
C LYS A 119 -12.78 1.97 3.93
N LEU A 120 -11.87 2.29 3.01
CA LEU A 120 -10.51 1.75 3.00
C LEU A 120 -9.68 2.42 4.10
N GLN A 121 -9.09 1.60 4.97
CA GLN A 121 -8.14 2.07 5.97
C GLN A 121 -6.81 2.39 5.29
N ILE A 122 -6.16 3.48 5.71
CA ILE A 122 -4.84 3.90 5.26
C ILE A 122 -3.88 3.81 6.43
N ASP A 123 -2.78 3.11 6.24
CA ASP A 123 -1.75 2.89 7.25
C ASP A 123 -1.23 4.21 7.81
N SER A 124 -0.89 4.22 9.10
CA SER A 124 -0.41 5.43 9.76
C SER A 124 0.98 5.81 9.23
N ILE A 125 1.33 7.10 9.23
CA ILE A 125 2.69 7.51 8.85
C ILE A 125 3.76 6.88 9.77
N ARG A 126 3.44 6.65 11.05
CA ARG A 126 4.33 5.99 12.02
C ARG A 126 4.55 4.52 11.68
N ASP A 127 3.48 3.82 11.32
CA ASP A 127 3.55 2.43 10.87
C ASP A 127 4.33 2.28 9.57
N ILE A 128 4.05 3.14 8.59
CA ILE A 128 4.82 3.18 7.34
C ILE A 128 6.30 3.43 7.67
N ALA A 129 6.61 4.37 8.55
CA ALA A 129 7.98 4.67 8.95
C ALA A 129 8.69 3.48 9.61
N ALA A 130 8.04 2.80 10.55
CA ALA A 130 8.55 1.59 11.19
C ALA A 130 8.82 0.48 10.16
N ASN A 131 7.88 0.26 9.22
CA ASN A 131 8.04 -0.70 8.13
C ASN A 131 9.22 -0.33 7.22
N LYS A 132 9.43 0.96 6.94
CA LYS A 132 10.58 1.46 6.15
C LYS A 132 11.90 1.21 6.84
N VAL A 133 11.99 1.50 8.15
CA VAL A 133 13.19 1.21 8.94
C VAL A 133 13.51 -0.27 8.90
N HIS A 134 12.54 -1.14 9.15
CA HIS A 134 12.74 -2.58 9.04
C HIS A 134 13.17 -3.00 7.63
N THR A 135 12.52 -2.49 6.59
CA THR A 135 12.88 -2.76 5.18
C THR A 135 14.32 -2.36 4.88
N ILE A 136 14.77 -1.20 5.36
CA ILE A 136 16.16 -0.74 5.20
C ILE A 136 17.16 -1.71 5.84
N PHE A 137 16.83 -2.30 6.99
CA PHE A 137 17.70 -3.27 7.66
C PHE A 137 17.79 -4.60 6.91
N VAL A 138 16.72 -5.06 6.25
CA VAL A 138 16.67 -6.40 5.65
C VAL A 138 16.86 -6.42 4.13
N SER A 139 16.35 -5.42 3.42
CA SER A 139 16.37 -5.33 1.95
C SER A 139 16.18 -3.87 1.50
N PRO A 140 17.21 -3.02 1.63
CA PRO A 140 17.09 -1.59 1.40
C PRO A 140 16.85 -1.26 -0.07
N ARG A 141 16.02 -0.24 -0.32
CA ARG A 141 15.86 0.41 -1.64
C ARG A 141 16.04 1.91 -1.48
N ASP A 142 16.54 2.58 -2.52
CA ASP A 142 16.79 4.03 -2.50
C ASP A 142 15.56 4.85 -2.05
N ARG A 143 14.38 4.43 -2.51
CA ARG A 143 13.10 5.07 -2.17
C ARG A 143 12.75 4.97 -0.68
N ASP A 144 13.22 3.93 0.02
CA ASP A 144 12.95 3.78 1.45
C ASP A 144 13.72 4.83 2.27
N TYR A 145 14.95 5.16 1.89
CA TYR A 145 15.71 6.26 2.50
C TYR A 145 15.09 7.63 2.22
N ILE A 146 14.62 7.86 0.99
CA ILE A 146 13.91 9.09 0.61
C ILE A 146 12.64 9.24 1.46
N ASP A 147 11.82 8.18 1.54
CA ASP A 147 10.61 8.17 2.35
C ASP A 147 10.93 8.49 3.82
N LEU A 148 11.92 7.83 4.40
CA LEU A 148 12.33 8.05 5.79
C LEU A 148 12.84 9.48 6.03
N TYR A 149 13.63 10.03 5.11
CA TYR A 149 14.09 11.42 5.18
C TYR A 149 12.92 12.41 5.22
N PHE A 150 11.93 12.27 4.31
CA PHE A 150 10.79 13.18 4.28
C PHE A 150 9.84 12.98 5.47
N ILE A 151 9.68 11.75 5.97
CA ILE A 151 8.96 11.48 7.23
C ILE A 151 9.63 12.24 8.38
N MET A 152 10.95 12.14 8.53
CA MET A 152 11.67 12.85 9.60
C MET A 152 11.63 14.37 9.41
N LYS A 153 11.72 14.85 8.16
CA LYS A 153 11.63 16.27 7.82
C LYS A 153 10.27 16.89 8.15
N SER A 154 9.20 16.10 8.26
CA SER A 154 7.89 16.58 8.73
C SER A 154 7.90 17.12 10.16
N GLY A 155 8.97 16.83 10.94
CA GLY A 155 9.17 17.34 12.30
C GLY A 155 8.55 16.48 13.40
N ASN A 156 7.74 15.47 13.05
CA ASN A 156 7.03 14.63 14.02
C ASN A 156 7.79 13.36 14.44
N PHE A 157 8.87 13.01 13.73
CA PHE A 157 9.57 11.74 13.91
C PHE A 157 11.08 11.94 13.97
N ASN A 158 11.74 11.21 14.87
CA ASN A 158 13.20 11.10 14.92
C ASN A 158 13.64 9.64 14.74
N LEU A 159 14.86 9.44 14.21
CA LEU A 159 15.36 8.12 13.85
C LEU A 159 15.39 7.15 15.04
N SER A 160 15.82 7.59 16.22
CA SER A 160 15.87 6.74 17.40
C SER A 160 14.50 6.21 17.81
N GLN A 161 13.45 7.03 17.68
CA GLN A 161 12.07 6.59 17.90
C GLN A 161 11.64 5.56 16.85
N LEU A 162 11.91 5.82 15.56
CA LEU A 162 11.51 4.91 14.48
C LEU A 162 12.23 3.56 14.54
N ILE A 163 13.49 3.52 14.99
CA ILE A 163 14.21 2.27 15.26
C ILE A 163 13.55 1.49 16.39
N ARG A 164 13.13 2.15 17.48
CA ARG A 164 12.40 1.49 18.56
C ARG A 164 11.04 0.97 18.09
N ASP A 165 10.32 1.75 17.30
CA ASP A 165 9.02 1.37 16.75
C ASP A 165 9.13 0.13 15.85
N ALA A 166 10.13 0.10 14.96
CA ALA A 166 10.42 -1.07 14.14
C ALA A 166 10.77 -2.28 15.02
N LYS A 167 11.62 -2.10 16.03
CA LYS A 167 11.99 -3.18 16.94
C LYS A 167 10.77 -3.78 17.63
N ILE A 168 9.91 -2.95 18.23
CA ILE A 168 8.69 -3.40 18.94
C ILE A 168 7.73 -4.11 17.98
N LYS A 169 7.68 -3.68 16.71
CA LYS A 169 6.75 -4.23 15.73
C LYS A 169 7.20 -5.57 15.13
N PHE A 170 8.51 -5.80 15.02
CA PHE A 170 9.08 -6.95 14.29
C PHE A 170 9.85 -7.97 15.15
N ASP A 171 10.12 -7.66 16.42
CA ASP A 171 10.65 -8.62 17.42
C ASP A 171 9.51 -9.31 18.20
#